data_AF-A0A0B7BHF8-F1
#
_entry.id   AF-A0A0B7BHF8-F1
#
_cell.length_a   1.000
_cell.length_b   1.000
_cell.length_c   1.000
_cell.angle_alpha   90.00
_cell.angle_beta   90.00
_cell.angle_gamma   90.00
#
_symmetry.space_group_name_H-M   'P 1'
#
loop_
_entity.id
_entity.type
_entity.pdbx_description
1 polymer ?
#
loop_
_entity_poly.entity_id
_entity_poly.type
_entity_poly.pdbx_seq_one_letter_code
_entity_poly.pdbx_strand_id
1 'polypeptide(L)'
;TGMKTKDVTRREADFATMFNGIWDNKDQVQKDPSFVIMAIRLEPIDIPVLRPATVLYVEEAVNGIVNLINLAVVTEHPDGNIYLKRYNVTHEAGLKVYTFNPDILTNITLEELHGDENCSTDFEQVESRLFIGEWAICNYVNKGRHPMYSLIFTCIHHISIMPLNVKEARTQ
;
A
#
# COMPACT_ATOMS: atom_id res chain seq x y z
N THR A 1 31.81 1.12 -7.29
CA THR A 1 31.36 0.28 -6.16
C THR A 1 30.13 -0.46 -6.62
N GLY A 2 30.23 -1.77 -6.86
CA GLY A 2 29.10 -2.57 -7.34
C GLY A 2 28.03 -2.67 -6.27
N MET A 3 26.81 -2.27 -6.59
CA MET A 3 25.64 -2.47 -5.74
C MET A 3 25.48 -3.98 -5.56
N LYS A 4 25.78 -4.51 -4.38
CA LYS A 4 25.45 -5.91 -4.06
C LYS A 4 23.92 -6.00 -4.07
N THR A 5 23.36 -6.75 -5.00
CA THR A 5 21.95 -7.13 -4.97
C THR A 5 21.71 -7.98 -3.72
N LYS A 6 20.86 -7.49 -2.82
CA LYS A 6 20.38 -8.21 -1.62
C LYS A 6 19.33 -9.22 -2.07
N ASP A 7 19.41 -10.46 -1.59
CA ASP A 7 18.34 -11.44 -1.78
C ASP A 7 17.12 -11.09 -0.93
N VAL A 8 15.92 -11.38 -1.44
CA VAL A 8 14.66 -11.21 -0.69
C VAL A 8 14.73 -11.98 0.63
N THR A 9 14.43 -11.30 1.72
CA THR A 9 14.37 -11.98 3.02
C THR A 9 13.05 -12.73 3.16
N ARG A 10 13.06 -13.80 3.97
CA ARG A 10 11.82 -14.52 4.30
C ARG A 10 10.76 -13.58 4.88
N ARG A 11 11.16 -12.58 5.66
CA ARG A 11 10.24 -11.64 6.30
C ARG A 11 9.59 -10.69 5.28
N GLU A 12 10.33 -10.22 4.28
CA GLU A 12 9.78 -9.45 3.15
C GLU A 12 8.70 -10.27 2.42
N ALA A 13 8.97 -11.55 2.15
CA ALA A 13 8.03 -12.46 1.50
C ALA A 13 6.80 -12.80 2.37
N ASP A 14 7.01 -13.06 3.67
CA ASP A 14 5.93 -13.34 4.61
C ASP A 14 5.01 -12.11 4.77
N PHE A 15 5.59 -10.90 4.83
CA PHE A 15 4.84 -9.64 4.84
C PHE A 15 3.96 -9.51 3.60
N ALA A 16 4.53 -9.66 2.39
CA ALA A 16 3.77 -9.53 1.15
C ALA A 16 2.67 -10.59 1.03
N THR A 17 2.95 -11.82 1.49
CA THR A 17 1.97 -12.92 1.47
C THR A 17 0.81 -12.67 2.43
N MET A 18 1.07 -12.09 3.61
CA MET A 18 0.03 -11.77 4.57
C MET A 18 -0.91 -10.65 4.10
N PHE A 19 -0.37 -9.67 3.38
CA PHE A 19 -1.14 -8.54 2.87
C PHE A 19 -1.97 -8.91 1.63
N ASN A 20 -1.57 -9.97 0.91
CA ASN A 20 -2.22 -10.42 -0.31
C ASN A 20 -3.71 -10.68 -0.12
N GLY A 21 -4.55 -9.95 -0.85
CA GLY A 21 -5.98 -10.15 -0.85
C GLY A 21 -6.77 -8.92 -1.25
N ILE A 22 -8.09 -9.12 -1.26
CA ILE A 22 -9.09 -8.06 -1.42
C ILE A 22 -9.76 -7.86 -0.07
N TRP A 23 -9.72 -6.62 0.41
CA TRP A 23 -10.23 -6.21 1.71
C TRP A 23 -11.30 -5.14 1.51
N ASP A 24 -12.43 -5.24 2.22
CA ASP A 24 -13.43 -4.19 2.24
C ASP A 24 -14.09 -4.07 3.62
N ASN A 25 -14.79 -2.96 3.85
CA ASN A 25 -15.48 -2.70 5.11
C ASN A 25 -17.01 -2.78 4.98
N LYS A 26 -17.57 -3.56 4.03
CA LYS A 26 -19.02 -3.61 3.82
C LYS A 26 -19.79 -4.03 5.07
N ASP A 27 -19.27 -5.00 5.83
CA ASP A 27 -19.86 -5.45 7.09
C ASP A 27 -19.90 -4.35 8.16
N GLN A 28 -18.92 -3.44 8.16
CA GLN A 28 -18.90 -2.27 9.04
C GLN A 28 -19.95 -1.25 8.61
N VAL A 29 -19.99 -0.92 7.32
CA VAL A 29 -20.96 0.04 6.75
C VAL A 29 -22.40 -0.46 6.91
N GLN A 30 -22.63 -1.77 6.82
CA GLN A 30 -23.95 -2.35 7.05
C GLN A 30 -24.43 -2.13 8.50
N LYS A 31 -23.52 -2.15 9.47
CA LYS A 31 -23.82 -1.93 10.89
C LYS A 31 -23.95 -0.45 11.22
N ASP A 32 -23.13 0.39 10.59
CA ASP A 32 -23.14 1.83 10.76
C ASP A 32 -22.97 2.53 9.39
N PRO A 33 -24.07 3.01 8.78
CA PRO A 33 -24.04 3.68 7.49
C PRO A 33 -23.32 5.02 7.46
N SER A 34 -22.81 5.52 8.60
CA SER A 34 -22.00 6.74 8.65
C SER A 34 -20.58 6.53 8.09
N PHE A 35 -20.12 5.27 8.02
CA PHE A 35 -18.85 4.93 7.38
C PHE A 35 -18.98 4.95 5.85
N VAL A 36 -17.93 5.44 5.19
CA VAL A 36 -17.78 5.30 3.73
C VAL A 36 -17.36 3.88 3.37
N ILE A 37 -17.77 3.40 2.18
CA ILE A 37 -17.32 2.10 1.69
C ILE A 37 -15.88 2.26 1.20
N MET A 38 -14.97 1.47 1.74
CA MET A 38 -13.59 1.37 1.31
C MET A 38 -13.31 -0.04 0.81
N ALA A 39 -12.46 -0.14 -0.21
CA ALA A 39 -11.99 -1.37 -0.78
C ALA A 39 -10.49 -1.24 -1.08
N ILE A 40 -9.73 -2.29 -0.77
CA ILE A 40 -8.30 -2.35 -0.99
C ILE A 40 -7.96 -3.68 -1.67
N ARG A 41 -7.19 -3.63 -2.75
CA ARG A 41 -6.54 -4.81 -3.33
C ARG A 41 -5.04 -4.69 -3.11
N LEU A 42 -4.48 -5.71 -2.48
CA LEU A 42 -3.05 -5.86 -2.22
C LEU A 42 -2.61 -7.15 -2.89
N GLU A 43 -1.58 -7.09 -3.73
CA GLU A 43 -1.14 -8.26 -4.49
C GLU A 43 0.37 -8.26 -4.70
N PRO A 44 1.11 -9.30 -4.30
CA PRO A 44 2.50 -9.46 -4.66
C PRO A 44 2.62 -9.60 -6.18
N ILE A 45 3.42 -8.73 -6.81
CA ILE A 45 3.66 -8.78 -8.25
C ILE A 45 5.15 -8.71 -8.56
N ASP A 46 5.55 -9.26 -9.70
CA ASP A 46 6.92 -9.23 -10.17
C ASP A 46 7.12 -8.08 -11.16
N ILE A 47 7.94 -7.10 -10.77
CA ILE A 47 8.31 -5.96 -11.60
C ILE A 47 9.78 -6.15 -12.01
N PRO A 48 10.06 -6.51 -13.29
CA PRO A 48 11.40 -6.87 -13.74
C PRO A 48 12.48 -5.85 -13.40
N VAL A 49 12.16 -4.55 -13.51
CA VAL A 49 13.11 -3.46 -13.26
C VAL A 49 13.42 -3.23 -11.77
N LEU A 50 12.58 -3.76 -10.87
CA LEU A 50 12.75 -3.66 -9.42
C LEU A 50 13.36 -4.92 -8.80
N ARG A 51 13.59 -5.97 -9.59
CA ARG A 51 14.21 -7.21 -9.09
C ARG A 51 15.59 -6.93 -8.46
N PRO A 52 15.95 -7.64 -7.38
CA PRO A 52 15.23 -8.76 -6.78
C PRO A 52 14.14 -8.36 -5.76
N ALA A 53 13.75 -7.09 -5.65
CA ALA A 53 12.89 -6.65 -4.56
C ALA A 53 11.50 -7.32 -4.54
N THR A 54 10.94 -7.49 -3.33
CA THR A 54 9.54 -7.83 -3.15
C THR A 54 8.69 -6.58 -3.40
N VAL A 55 7.69 -6.70 -4.29
CA VAL A 55 6.82 -5.59 -4.67
C VAL A 55 5.36 -5.97 -4.44
N LEU A 56 4.61 -5.07 -3.81
CA LEU A 56 3.17 -5.14 -3.69
C LEU A 56 2.52 -4.13 -4.63
N TYR A 57 1.58 -4.60 -5.44
CA TYR A 57 0.56 -3.75 -6.04
C TYR A 57 -0.44 -3.36 -4.96
N VAL A 58 -0.77 -2.07 -4.90
CA VAL A 58 -1.76 -1.51 -3.99
C VAL A 58 -2.78 -0.71 -4.79
N GLU A 59 -4.05 -1.09 -4.68
CA GLU A 59 -5.20 -0.32 -5.17
C GLU A 59 -6.10 0.01 -3.99
N GLU A 60 -6.40 1.30 -3.79
CA GLU A 60 -7.36 1.76 -2.78
C GLU A 60 -8.50 2.51 -3.47
N ALA A 61 -9.73 2.19 -3.05
CA ALA A 61 -10.94 2.76 -3.61
C ALA A 61 -11.94 3.16 -2.52
N VAL A 62 -12.62 4.29 -2.75
CA VAL A 62 -13.71 4.77 -1.91
C VAL A 62 -15.00 4.81 -2.73
N ASN A 63 -16.06 4.21 -2.20
CA ASN A 63 -17.35 4.05 -2.86
C ASN A 63 -17.24 3.46 -4.28
N GLY A 64 -16.30 2.54 -4.48
CA GLY A 64 -16.08 1.83 -5.74
C GLY A 64 -15.25 2.58 -6.79
N ILE A 65 -14.77 3.78 -6.47
CA ILE A 65 -13.88 4.58 -7.33
C ILE A 65 -12.46 4.53 -6.79
N VAL A 66 -11.49 4.20 -7.66
CA VAL A 66 -10.07 4.14 -7.32
C VAL A 66 -9.54 5.54 -7.06
N ASN A 67 -8.94 5.73 -5.88
CA ASN A 67 -8.27 6.96 -5.48
C ASN A 67 -6.74 6.85 -5.54
N LEU A 68 -6.23 5.62 -5.52
CA LEU A 68 -4.80 5.34 -5.44
C LEU A 68 -4.47 4.03 -6.17
N ILE A 69 -3.45 4.08 -7.01
CA ILE A 69 -2.69 2.89 -7.44
C ILE A 69 -1.21 3.18 -7.18
N ASN A 70 -0.53 2.27 -6.48
CA ASN A 70 0.91 2.35 -6.28
C ASN A 70 1.60 0.97 -6.30
N LEU A 71 2.90 1.01 -6.53
CA LEU A 71 3.83 -0.09 -6.29
C LEU A 71 4.55 0.16 -4.97
N ALA A 72 4.44 -0.74 -4.01
CA ALA A 72 5.12 -0.67 -2.73
C ALA A 72 6.27 -1.69 -2.69
N VAL A 73 7.51 -1.20 -2.72
CA VAL A 73 8.71 -2.02 -2.55
C VAL A 73 8.94 -2.29 -1.07
N VAL A 74 8.90 -3.57 -0.70
CA VAL A 74 9.06 -4.06 0.67
C VAL A 74 10.53 -4.23 0.99
N THR A 75 11.00 -3.60 2.07
CA THR A 75 12.39 -3.70 2.53
C THR A 75 12.43 -4.01 4.02
N GLU A 76 13.08 -5.10 4.40
CA GLU A 76 13.50 -5.33 5.79
C GLU A 76 14.77 -4.53 6.08
N HIS A 77 14.67 -3.67 7.10
CA HIS A 77 15.75 -2.81 7.56
C HIS A 77 16.51 -3.45 8.75
N PRO A 78 17.76 -3.05 9.04
CA PRO A 78 18.56 -3.65 10.12
C PRO A 78 17.99 -3.52 11.55
N ASP A 79 17.02 -2.63 11.77
CA ASP A 79 16.29 -2.51 13.04
C ASP A 79 15.21 -3.60 13.22
N GLY A 80 14.95 -4.40 12.18
CA GLY A 80 13.96 -5.47 12.17
C GLY A 80 12.59 -5.05 11.65
N ASN A 81 12.39 -3.78 11.30
CA ASN A 81 11.13 -3.28 10.74
C ASN A 81 11.08 -3.47 9.23
N ILE A 82 9.83 -3.49 8.71
CA ILE A 82 9.52 -3.50 7.29
C ILE A 82 9.17 -2.07 6.86
N TYR A 83 9.89 -1.56 5.88
CA TYR A 83 9.65 -0.25 5.27
C TYR A 83 9.15 -0.43 3.85
N LEU A 84 8.15 0.36 3.47
CA LEU A 84 7.61 0.37 2.11
C LEU A 84 7.99 1.66 1.40
N LYS A 85 8.78 1.53 0.32
CA LYS A 85 8.99 2.62 -0.63
C LYS A 85 7.93 2.55 -1.71
N ARG A 86 7.12 3.60 -1.84
CA ARG A 86 5.98 3.62 -2.77
C ARG A 86 6.26 4.42 -4.03
N TYR A 87 5.80 3.91 -5.16
CA TYR A 87 5.83 4.57 -6.45
C TYR A 87 4.41 4.68 -6.98
N ASN A 88 3.97 5.92 -7.26
CA ASN A 88 2.65 6.18 -7.77
C ASN A 88 2.54 5.71 -9.22
N VAL A 89 1.38 5.15 -9.56
CA VAL A 89 1.03 4.74 -10.91
C VAL A 89 -0.05 5.68 -11.44
N THR A 90 0.20 6.28 -12.60
CA THR A 90 -0.80 7.10 -13.28
C THR A 90 -1.92 6.22 -13.82
N HIS A 91 -3.17 6.61 -13.58
CA HIS A 91 -4.36 5.93 -14.08
C HIS A 91 -5.46 6.92 -14.46
N GLU A 92 -6.48 6.45 -15.18
CA GLU A 92 -7.63 7.27 -15.56
C GLU A 92 -8.44 7.71 -14.33
N ALA A 93 -8.97 8.93 -14.38
CA ALA A 93 -9.88 9.43 -13.35
C ALA A 93 -11.21 8.67 -13.39
N GLY A 94 -11.80 8.40 -12.23
CA GLY A 94 -13.08 7.68 -12.13
C GLY A 94 -12.98 6.18 -12.44
N LEU A 95 -11.76 5.64 -12.51
CA LEU A 95 -11.51 4.21 -12.65
C LEU A 95 -12.28 3.42 -11.59
N LYS A 96 -12.97 2.36 -12.01
CA LYS A 96 -13.70 1.48 -11.10
C LYS A 96 -12.75 0.51 -10.42
N VAL A 97 -13.00 0.26 -9.14
CA VAL A 97 -12.23 -0.71 -8.36
C VAL A 97 -12.18 -2.09 -9.05
N TYR A 98 -11.03 -2.75 -9.00
CA TYR A 98 -10.73 -4.06 -9.59
C TYR A 98 -10.72 -4.13 -11.12
N THR A 99 -10.81 -2.99 -11.82
CA THR A 99 -10.79 -2.96 -13.29
C THR A 99 -9.40 -2.69 -13.88
N PHE A 100 -8.46 -2.20 -13.07
CA PHE A 100 -7.08 -2.03 -13.50
C PHE A 100 -6.39 -3.39 -13.63
N ASN A 101 -5.69 -3.60 -14.75
CA ASN A 101 -4.88 -4.79 -14.94
C ASN A 101 -3.43 -4.52 -14.49
N PRO A 102 -2.96 -5.11 -13.36
CA PRO A 102 -1.60 -4.88 -12.88
C PRO A 102 -0.51 -5.42 -13.82
N ASP A 103 -0.83 -6.35 -14.72
CA ASP A 103 0.15 -6.92 -15.66
C ASP A 103 0.75 -5.86 -16.60
N ILE A 104 0.05 -4.75 -16.85
CA ILE A 104 0.61 -3.67 -17.68
C ILE A 104 1.83 -3.01 -17.03
N LEU A 105 1.97 -3.14 -15.71
CA LEU A 105 3.08 -2.57 -14.94
C LEU A 105 4.38 -3.34 -15.12
N THR A 106 4.37 -4.56 -15.68
CA THR A 106 5.61 -5.35 -15.88
C THR A 106 6.59 -4.68 -16.85
N ASN A 107 6.10 -3.73 -17.66
CA ASN A 107 6.90 -3.02 -18.66
C ASN A 107 7.36 -1.63 -18.19
N ILE A 108 7.07 -1.25 -16.94
CA ILE A 108 7.47 0.04 -16.40
C ILE A 108 9.00 0.17 -16.34
N THR A 109 9.51 1.35 -16.63
CA THR A 109 10.93 1.70 -16.53
C THR A 109 11.25 2.39 -15.20
N LEU A 110 12.53 2.43 -14.81
CA LEU A 110 12.95 3.17 -13.60
C LEU A 110 12.60 4.66 -13.66
N GLU A 111 12.59 5.24 -14.86
CA GLU A 111 12.31 6.66 -15.06
C GLU A 111 10.85 7.02 -14.79
N GLU A 112 9.94 6.06 -14.97
CA GLU A 112 8.50 6.22 -14.71
C GLU A 112 8.13 5.99 -13.24
N LEU A 113 9.08 5.50 -12.43
CA LEU A 113 8.87 5.27 -11.01
C LEU A 113 9.07 6.58 -10.23
N HIS A 114 7.95 7.20 -9.86
CA HIS A 114 7.92 8.41 -9.05
C HIS A 114 7.28 8.14 -7.70
N GLY A 115 8.03 8.39 -6.62
CA GLY A 115 7.56 8.27 -5.24
C GLY A 115 7.72 9.57 -4.48
N ASP A 116 6.89 9.77 -3.46
CA ASP A 116 7.07 10.88 -2.53
C ASP A 116 8.07 10.46 -1.43
N GLU A 117 9.23 11.10 -1.41
CA GLU A 117 10.30 10.82 -0.45
C GLU A 117 9.89 11.13 1.00
N ASN A 118 8.91 12.02 1.21
CA ASN A 118 8.41 12.39 2.53
C ASN A 118 7.26 11.48 3.01
N CYS A 119 6.91 10.47 2.23
CA CYS A 119 5.79 9.62 2.51
C CYS A 119 6.23 8.25 3.04
N SER A 120 6.28 8.12 4.37
CA SER A 120 6.70 6.89 5.03
C SER A 120 5.59 5.86 5.13
N THR A 121 6.00 4.61 5.16
CA THR A 121 5.15 3.49 5.56
C THR A 121 6.06 2.45 6.17
N ASP A 122 5.78 2.10 7.41
CA ASP A 122 6.63 1.23 8.21
C ASP A 122 5.78 0.32 9.08
N PHE A 123 6.27 -0.89 9.29
CA PHE A 123 5.61 -1.94 10.01
C PHE A 123 6.59 -2.67 10.91
N GLU A 124 6.18 -2.90 12.14
CA GLU A 124 6.82 -3.80 13.08
C GLU A 124 6.12 -5.16 13.04
N GLN A 125 6.90 -6.24 13.00
CA GLN A 125 6.39 -7.59 13.23
C GLN A 125 6.38 -7.87 14.73
N VAL A 126 5.23 -7.68 15.37
CA VAL A 126 5.10 -7.92 16.82
C VAL A 126 4.88 -9.39 17.16
N GLU A 127 4.30 -10.17 16.25
CA GLU A 127 4.18 -11.64 16.34
C GLU A 127 4.34 -12.26 14.95
N SER A 128 4.56 -13.59 14.89
CA SER A 128 4.78 -14.32 13.62
C SER A 128 3.77 -14.02 12.50
N ARG A 129 2.54 -13.63 12.86
CA ARG A 129 1.41 -13.37 11.96
C ARG A 129 0.68 -12.07 12.27
N LEU A 130 1.37 -11.12 12.90
CA LEU A 130 0.83 -9.82 13.28
C LEU A 130 1.83 -8.73 12.94
N PHE A 131 1.43 -7.86 12.02
CA PHE A 131 2.16 -6.63 11.71
C PHE A 131 1.34 -5.43 12.19
N ILE A 132 2.00 -4.50 12.85
CA ILE A 132 1.43 -3.22 13.25
C ILE A 132 2.29 -2.15 12.62
N GLY A 133 1.66 -1.16 12.00
CA GLY A 133 2.41 -0.12 11.31
C GLY A 133 1.62 1.12 11.06
N GLU A 134 2.28 2.05 10.38
CA GLU A 134 1.71 3.31 9.97
C GLU A 134 1.78 3.44 8.45
N TRP A 135 0.72 3.96 7.86
CA TRP A 135 0.60 4.14 6.41
C TRP A 135 0.25 5.59 6.11
N ALA A 136 1.23 6.36 5.64
CA ALA A 136 1.01 7.75 5.27
C ALA A 136 0.18 7.86 3.99
N ILE A 137 -0.70 8.86 3.94
CA ILE A 137 -1.53 9.16 2.77
C ILE A 137 -0.76 10.14 1.87
N CYS A 138 -0.04 9.62 0.87
CA CYS A 138 0.89 10.44 0.07
C CYS A 138 0.21 11.46 -0.84
N ASN A 139 -1.03 11.20 -1.25
CA ASN A 139 -1.76 12.09 -2.15
C ASN A 139 -2.44 13.25 -1.41
N TYR A 140 -2.25 13.37 -0.09
CA TYR A 140 -2.84 14.43 0.72
C TYR A 140 -1.84 15.02 1.72
N VAL A 141 -1.70 16.34 1.69
CA VAL A 141 -0.82 17.09 2.58
C VAL A 141 -1.66 18.04 3.43
N ASN A 142 -1.53 17.93 4.75
CA ASN A 142 -2.14 18.84 5.73
C ASN A 142 -1.05 19.51 6.56
N LYS A 143 -0.96 20.85 6.49
CA LYS A 143 0.07 21.65 7.18
C LYS A 143 1.50 21.13 6.94
N GLY A 144 1.80 20.71 5.72
CA GLY A 144 3.12 20.21 5.32
C GLY A 144 3.44 18.79 5.80
N ARG A 145 2.45 18.01 6.26
CA ARG A 145 2.60 16.61 6.66
C ARG A 145 1.55 15.73 5.99
N HIS A 146 1.90 14.49 5.68
CA HIS A 146 0.94 13.46 5.30
C HIS A 146 0.27 12.91 6.55
N PRO A 147 -1.07 12.90 6.65
CA PRO A 147 -1.74 12.14 7.68
C PRO A 147 -1.45 10.65 7.51
N MET A 148 -1.53 9.89 8.60
CA MET A 148 -1.17 8.48 8.63
C MET A 148 -2.31 7.64 9.19
N TYR A 149 -2.54 6.49 8.58
CA TYR A 149 -3.37 5.44 9.15
C TYR A 149 -2.52 4.59 10.10
N SER A 150 -3.05 4.21 11.25
CA SER A 150 -2.47 3.09 12.00
C SER A 150 -3.11 1.80 11.49
N LEU A 151 -2.29 0.85 11.08
CA LEU A 151 -2.70 -0.39 10.46
C LEU A 151 -2.31 -1.58 11.33
N ILE A 152 -3.26 -2.50 11.52
CA ILE A 152 -3.02 -3.78 12.18
C ILE A 152 -3.42 -4.87 11.18
N PHE A 153 -2.45 -5.68 10.78
CA PHE A 153 -2.64 -6.79 9.87
C PHE A 153 -2.43 -8.12 10.58
N THR A 154 -3.46 -8.95 10.51
CA THR A 154 -3.41 -10.37 10.88
C THR A 154 -3.68 -11.21 9.64
N CYS A 155 -3.58 -12.54 9.75
CA CYS A 155 -3.96 -13.43 8.64
C CYS A 155 -5.42 -13.34 8.19
N ILE A 156 -6.32 -12.77 9.00
CA ILE A 156 -7.77 -12.81 8.76
C ILE A 156 -8.46 -11.44 8.87
N HIS A 157 -7.78 -10.45 9.43
CA HIS A 157 -8.31 -9.10 9.60
C HIS A 157 -7.28 -8.07 9.17
N HIS A 158 -7.78 -7.08 8.45
CA HIS A 158 -7.15 -5.80 8.22
C HIS A 158 -7.93 -4.75 9.03
N ILE A 159 -7.26 -4.07 9.95
CA ILE A 159 -7.84 -3.00 10.75
C ILE A 159 -7.09 -1.71 10.43
N SER A 160 -7.82 -0.69 10.04
CA SER A 160 -7.30 0.66 9.84
C SER A 160 -7.92 1.63 10.82
N ILE A 161 -7.09 2.37 11.54
CA ILE A 161 -7.50 3.46 12.42
C ILE A 161 -7.10 4.76 11.74
N MET A 162 -8.09 5.59 11.43
CA MET A 162 -7.89 6.83 10.69
C MET A 162 -8.01 8.06 11.60
N PRO A 163 -7.11 9.05 11.49
CA PRO A 163 -7.27 10.31 12.20
C PRO A 163 -8.50 11.06 11.70
N LEU A 164 -9.24 11.67 12.63
CA LEU A 164 -10.42 12.48 12.31
C LEU A 164 -10.04 13.66 11.39
N ASN A 165 -10.88 13.93 10.40
CA ASN A 165 -10.76 15.02 9.40
C ASN A 165 -9.74 14.83 8.28
N VAL A 166 -9.23 13.61 8.05
CA VAL A 166 -8.57 13.33 6.77
C VAL A 166 -9.62 13.23 5.68
N LYS A 167 -9.52 14.10 4.68
CA LYS A 167 -10.26 13.97 3.43
C LYS A 167 -9.25 13.48 2.39
N GLU A 168 -9.44 12.29 1.84
CA GLU A 168 -8.70 11.92 0.64
C GLU A 168 -8.99 12.97 -0.44
N ALA A 169 -7.94 13.50 -1.04
CA ALA A 169 -8.08 14.47 -2.11
C ALA A 169 -8.84 13.79 -3.26
N ARG A 170 -10.03 14.29 -3.58
CA ARG A 170 -10.72 13.89 -4.81
C ARG A 170 -9.91 14.49 -5.96
N THR A 171 -9.28 13.66 -6.77
CA THR A 171 -8.84 14.08 -8.10
C THR A 171 -10.09 14.53 -8.86
N GLN A 172 -10.12 15.81 -9.23
CA GLN A 172 -11.13 16.39 -10.13
C GLN A 172 -10.80 16.02 -11.57
#